data_AF-A0AAD3CS54-F1
#
_entry.id   AF-A0AAD3CS54-F1
#
_cell.length_a   1.000
_cell.length_b   1.000
_cell.length_c   1.000
_cell.angle_alpha   90.00
_cell.angle_beta   90.00
_cell.angle_gamma   90.00
#
_symmetry.space_group_name_H-M   'P 1'
#
loop_
_entity.id
_entity.type
_entity.pdbx_description
1 polymer ?
#
loop_
_entity_poly.entity_id
_entity_poly.type
_entity_poly.pdbx_seq_one_letter_code
_entity_poly.pdbx_strand_id
1 'polypeptide(L)'
;MNYHLFLFCVFFAYIQTEAFTLTSLTQTRSNGILHATEKDIISDHSSEVKSKRRAKSAKWIACCSTKDVTRAIEMYIEEGDQVAELGSQLRESSTAICERVGPDGYAHLVDIERKFPNEKKGLQRTSAMRRLDDEKDFYSDRSTFTEMKNFDLWREALFLKNIGETRRQYDALVVDVSIVVGNDLELTCISLIKEFLALNESSDNDENKCKVVIAKSGSLHDLARRLFHAQRLFDGHESIDYSFLRGSTAIIGTVGVEEYRRAIPFAVRPNDVCIEVGAHMGVTTNLIHRATLGSDVSEESGCIGIDIGPRIVKAARKKFPDVIFEVGDAWKVGELMRQRHKHFRNNTNNSIYDAVFVDVGGLSGENGLLEAISLISSISNSLEPRCIVIKSLCIRRLASNLVPFYDVWKKKHN
;
A
#
# COMPACT_ATOMS: atom_id res chain seq x y z
N MET A 1 21.57 -13.62 -17.40
CA MET A 1 21.59 -13.56 -15.92
C MET A 1 20.57 -12.52 -15.48
N ASN A 2 19.49 -12.94 -14.79
CA ASN A 2 18.36 -12.06 -14.47
C ASN A 2 18.70 -11.12 -13.30
N TYR A 3 19.08 -9.89 -13.62
CA TYR A 3 19.33 -8.82 -12.65
C TYR A 3 18.14 -8.58 -11.69
N HIS A 4 16.91 -8.84 -12.14
CA HIS A 4 15.71 -8.76 -11.30
C HIS A 4 15.68 -9.78 -10.15
N LEU A 5 16.23 -10.99 -10.34
CA LEU A 5 16.24 -12.01 -9.29
C LEU A 5 17.25 -11.68 -8.18
N PHE A 6 18.37 -11.04 -8.54
CA PHE A 6 19.39 -10.63 -7.58
C PHE A 6 18.92 -9.47 -6.69
N LEU A 7 18.27 -8.45 -7.28
CA LEU A 7 17.65 -7.35 -6.54
C LEU A 7 16.55 -7.85 -5.59
N PHE A 8 15.77 -8.85 -6.01
CA PHE A 8 14.72 -9.43 -5.18
C PHE A 8 15.29 -10.15 -3.95
N CYS A 9 16.38 -10.91 -4.09
CA CYS A 9 17.04 -11.59 -2.97
C CYS A 9 17.69 -10.61 -1.96
N VAL A 10 18.31 -9.54 -2.45
CA VAL A 10 18.93 -8.51 -1.57
C VAL A 10 17.85 -7.75 -0.80
N PHE A 11 16.73 -7.43 -1.45
CA PHE A 11 15.60 -6.77 -0.81
C PHE A 11 14.93 -7.65 0.27
N PHE A 12 14.80 -8.97 0.03
CA PHE A 12 14.24 -9.91 1.01
C PHE A 12 15.14 -10.05 2.26
N ALA A 13 16.46 -10.07 2.07
CA ALA A 13 17.42 -10.10 3.18
C ALA A 13 17.39 -8.81 4.02
N TYR A 14 17.18 -7.65 3.38
CA TYR A 14 17.06 -6.36 4.06
C TYR A 14 15.77 -6.30 4.90
N ILE A 15 14.62 -6.71 4.35
CA ILE A 15 13.34 -6.75 5.10
C ILE A 15 13.39 -7.70 6.30
N GLN A 16 14.03 -8.87 6.18
CA GLN A 16 14.16 -9.80 7.33
C GLN A 16 15.00 -9.22 8.47
N THR A 17 15.96 -8.35 8.18
CA THR A 17 16.84 -7.76 9.19
C THR A 17 16.12 -6.64 9.95
N GLU A 18 15.34 -5.80 9.25
CA GLU A 18 14.53 -4.71 9.84
C GLU A 18 13.38 -5.23 10.72
N ALA A 19 12.72 -6.33 10.33
CA ALA A 19 11.65 -6.95 11.13
C ALA A 19 12.14 -7.42 12.51
N PHE A 20 13.42 -7.80 12.63
CA PHE A 20 14.02 -8.22 13.90
C PHE A 20 14.24 -7.03 14.84
N THR A 21 14.64 -5.87 14.31
CA THR A 21 14.90 -4.64 15.08
C THR A 21 13.61 -4.04 15.65
N LEU A 22 12.52 -4.04 14.87
CA LEU A 22 11.22 -3.52 15.32
C LEU A 22 10.59 -4.36 16.45
N THR A 23 10.80 -5.69 16.43
CA THR A 23 10.27 -6.58 17.48
C THR A 23 10.92 -6.31 18.84
N SER A 24 12.21 -5.91 18.86
CA SER A 24 12.96 -5.59 20.08
C SER A 24 12.48 -4.31 20.78
N LEU A 25 11.95 -3.33 20.04
CA LEU A 25 11.45 -2.06 20.60
C LEU A 25 10.05 -2.19 21.22
N THR A 26 9.24 -3.14 20.75
CA THR A 26 7.89 -3.36 21.28
C THR A 26 7.85 -4.22 22.55
N GLN A 27 8.85 -5.09 22.77
CA GLN A 27 8.83 -6.06 23.87
C GLN A 27 9.17 -5.44 25.25
N THR A 28 9.66 -4.19 25.29
CA THR A 28 9.99 -3.49 26.54
C THR A 28 8.79 -2.84 27.25
N ARG A 29 7.57 -2.89 26.66
CA ARG A 29 6.39 -2.18 27.20
C ARG A 29 5.37 -3.03 27.97
N SER A 30 5.53 -4.35 28.11
CA SER A 30 4.45 -5.23 28.62
C SER A 30 4.54 -5.69 30.09
N ASN A 31 5.49 -5.23 30.90
CA ASN A 31 5.63 -5.70 32.28
C ASN A 31 5.24 -4.61 33.29
N GLY A 32 3.95 -4.52 33.62
CA GLY A 32 3.49 -3.71 34.75
C GLY A 32 1.97 -3.63 34.87
N ILE A 33 1.31 -4.70 35.32
CA ILE A 33 -0.08 -4.62 35.81
C ILE A 33 -0.15 -5.34 37.17
N LEU A 34 -0.32 -4.54 38.23
CA LEU A 34 -0.59 -4.98 39.59
C LEU A 34 -2.10 -5.17 39.80
N HIS A 35 -2.43 -6.21 40.57
CA HIS A 35 -3.77 -6.55 41.04
C HIS A 35 -4.37 -5.43 41.91
N ALA A 36 -5.59 -5.00 41.60
CA ALA A 36 -6.46 -4.27 42.52
C ALA A 36 -7.79 -5.02 42.67
N THR A 37 -8.21 -5.17 43.93
CA THR A 37 -9.35 -5.95 44.38
C THR A 37 -10.67 -5.18 44.31
N GLU A 38 -11.71 -5.94 43.98
CA GLU A 38 -13.11 -5.56 43.81
C GLU A 38 -13.80 -5.28 45.16
N LYS A 39 -14.48 -4.13 45.30
CA LYS A 39 -15.59 -3.93 46.26
C LYS A 39 -16.50 -2.77 45.82
N ASP A 40 -17.69 -3.17 45.40
CA ASP A 40 -19.01 -2.52 45.44
C ASP A 40 -19.11 -1.02 45.72
N ILE A 41 -19.39 -0.23 44.68
CA ILE A 41 -20.18 1.02 44.77
C ILE A 41 -21.12 1.09 43.56
N ILE A 42 -22.40 0.81 43.81
CA ILE A 42 -23.51 1.12 42.90
C ILE A 42 -23.78 2.62 43.02
N SER A 43 -23.42 3.39 41.99
CA SER A 43 -23.89 4.77 41.83
C SER A 43 -24.35 4.99 40.39
N ASP A 44 -25.58 5.48 40.27
CA ASP A 44 -26.23 5.89 39.04
C ASP A 44 -25.47 7.08 38.44
N HIS A 45 -24.58 6.79 37.50
CA HIS A 45 -24.01 7.79 36.60
C HIS A 45 -24.50 7.52 35.18
N SER A 46 -25.47 8.34 34.76
CA SER A 46 -25.81 8.58 33.36
C SER A 46 -24.59 9.18 32.66
N SER A 47 -23.62 8.32 32.34
CA SER A 47 -22.42 8.67 31.60
C SER A 47 -22.82 8.93 30.15
N GLU A 48 -22.81 10.21 29.79
CA GLU A 48 -22.90 10.67 28.42
C GLU A 48 -21.73 10.05 27.64
N VAL A 49 -21.96 8.90 26.99
CA VAL A 49 -20.96 8.26 26.13
C VAL A 49 -20.79 9.15 24.91
N LYS A 50 -19.93 10.18 25.05
CA LYS A 50 -19.44 10.97 23.93
C LYS A 50 -18.68 10.02 23.03
N SER A 51 -19.36 9.49 22.01
CA SER A 51 -18.80 8.68 20.95
C SER A 51 -17.58 9.42 20.39
N LYS A 52 -16.38 9.05 20.84
CA LYS A 52 -15.11 9.55 20.29
C LYS A 52 -15.13 9.25 18.81
N ARG A 53 -15.34 10.28 17.98
CA ARG A 53 -15.27 10.16 16.53
C ARG A 53 -13.88 9.60 16.22
N ARG A 54 -13.82 8.40 15.62
CA ARG A 54 -12.56 7.81 15.17
C ARG A 54 -11.87 8.82 14.25
N ALA A 55 -10.63 9.18 14.59
CA ALA A 55 -9.81 10.03 13.75
C ALA A 55 -9.71 9.43 12.34
N LYS A 56 -9.85 10.29 11.32
CA LYS A 56 -9.72 9.86 9.92
C LYS A 56 -8.25 9.46 9.67
N SER A 57 -8.03 8.39 8.92
CA SER A 57 -6.69 8.03 8.45
C SER A 57 -6.20 9.00 7.38
N ALA A 58 -4.88 9.21 7.32
CA ALA A 58 -4.24 10.01 6.29
C ALA A 58 -4.62 9.53 4.88
N LYS A 59 -4.95 10.45 3.98
CA LYS A 59 -5.12 10.14 2.55
C LYS A 59 -3.76 10.07 1.86
N TRP A 60 -3.54 9.10 0.99
CA TRP A 60 -2.30 8.95 0.22
C TRP A 60 -2.58 9.30 -1.23
N ILE A 61 -2.02 10.40 -1.70
CA ILE A 61 -2.19 10.94 -3.05
C ILE A 61 -0.99 10.55 -3.90
N ALA A 62 -1.19 9.59 -4.79
CA ALA A 62 -0.13 9.10 -5.68
C ALA A 62 -0.08 9.93 -6.98
N CYS A 63 1.04 10.62 -7.17
CA CYS A 63 1.33 11.51 -8.28
C CYS A 63 2.34 10.86 -9.23
N CYS A 64 2.10 10.93 -10.55
CA CYS A 64 3.02 10.38 -11.54
C CYS A 64 4.05 11.41 -12.05
N SER A 65 3.86 12.69 -11.75
CA SER A 65 4.74 13.78 -12.20
C SER A 65 4.91 14.88 -11.15
N THR A 66 5.96 15.71 -11.28
CA THR A 66 6.17 16.88 -10.41
C THR A 66 5.00 17.87 -10.51
N LYS A 67 4.43 18.05 -11.71
CA LYS A 67 3.26 18.92 -11.91
C LYS A 67 2.05 18.44 -11.11
N ASP A 68 1.86 17.13 -11.01
CA ASP A 68 0.78 16.56 -10.18
C ASP A 68 1.06 16.77 -8.70
N VAL A 69 2.31 16.66 -8.26
CA VAL A 69 2.71 16.97 -6.88
C VAL A 69 2.40 18.41 -6.53
N THR A 70 2.80 19.37 -7.35
CA THR A 70 2.52 20.81 -7.14
C THR A 70 1.03 21.07 -7.04
N ARG A 71 0.22 20.53 -7.95
CA ARG A 71 -1.25 20.67 -7.89
C ARG A 71 -1.86 19.97 -6.68
N ALA A 72 -1.31 18.83 -6.27
CA ALA A 72 -1.75 18.14 -5.05
C ALA A 72 -1.43 18.99 -3.81
N ILE A 73 -0.27 19.65 -3.76
CA ILE A 73 0.11 20.58 -2.69
C ILE A 73 -0.92 21.71 -2.60
N GLU A 74 -1.20 22.39 -3.71
CA GLU A 74 -2.20 23.46 -3.78
C GLU A 74 -3.59 23.03 -3.27
N MET A 75 -3.96 21.76 -3.51
CA MET A 75 -5.26 21.21 -3.15
C MET A 75 -5.37 20.76 -1.69
N TYR A 76 -4.30 20.25 -1.09
CA TYR A 76 -4.38 19.51 0.17
C TYR A 76 -3.58 20.13 1.31
N ILE A 77 -2.59 20.95 1.00
CA ILE A 77 -1.88 21.73 2.01
C ILE A 77 -2.67 23.00 2.28
N GLU A 78 -2.77 23.37 3.55
CA GLU A 78 -3.48 24.55 4.04
C GLU A 78 -2.50 25.52 4.70
N GLU A 79 -2.94 26.76 4.86
CA GLU A 79 -2.16 27.76 5.59
C GLU A 79 -2.07 27.35 7.07
N GLY A 80 -0.89 27.49 7.67
CA GLY A 80 -0.60 27.03 9.04
C GLY A 80 -0.07 25.59 9.14
N ASP A 81 -0.14 24.79 8.06
CA ASP A 81 0.29 23.40 8.11
C ASP A 81 1.80 23.24 8.40
N GLN A 82 2.13 22.20 9.16
CA GLN A 82 3.47 21.67 9.34
C GLN A 82 3.74 20.57 8.30
N VAL A 83 4.60 20.84 7.32
CA VAL A 83 4.82 19.94 6.17
C VAL A 83 6.25 19.38 6.18
N ALA A 84 6.39 18.07 6.07
CA ALA A 84 7.66 17.42 5.78
C ALA A 84 7.80 17.15 4.28
N GLU A 85 8.93 17.51 3.67
CA GLU A 85 9.30 17.09 2.31
C GLU A 85 10.53 16.17 2.36
N LEU A 86 10.39 14.93 1.85
CA LEU A 86 11.50 14.00 1.66
C LEU A 86 11.89 13.93 0.18
N GLY A 87 13.15 14.23 -0.13
CA GLY A 87 13.66 14.38 -1.50
C GLY A 87 13.50 15.80 -2.04
N SER A 88 13.66 16.80 -1.17
CA SER A 88 13.54 18.20 -1.55
C SER A 88 14.67 18.62 -2.48
N GLN A 89 14.35 19.29 -3.58
CA GLN A 89 15.35 19.88 -4.47
C GLN A 89 15.39 21.42 -4.41
N LEU A 90 14.60 22.02 -3.50
CA LEU A 90 14.37 23.47 -3.42
C LEU A 90 13.87 24.06 -4.75
N ARG A 91 12.86 23.41 -5.33
CA ARG A 91 12.27 23.78 -6.63
C ARG A 91 10.74 23.82 -6.54
N GLU A 92 10.07 23.57 -7.67
CA GLU A 92 8.62 23.66 -7.85
C GLU A 92 7.79 23.08 -6.69
N SER A 93 8.09 21.88 -6.19
CA SER A 93 7.37 21.28 -5.06
C SER A 93 7.63 22.03 -3.75
N SER A 94 8.90 22.26 -3.41
CA SER A 94 9.32 22.97 -2.20
C SER A 94 8.77 24.40 -2.15
N THR A 95 8.80 25.10 -3.29
CA THR A 95 8.24 26.45 -3.44
C THR A 95 6.73 26.42 -3.22
N ALA A 96 6.03 25.49 -3.87
CA ALA A 96 4.58 25.35 -3.70
C ALA A 96 4.19 25.02 -2.25
N ILE A 97 5.00 24.21 -1.54
CA ILE A 97 4.79 23.95 -0.11
C ILE A 97 4.92 25.27 0.67
N CYS A 98 6.04 25.99 0.54
CA CYS A 98 6.32 27.20 1.32
C CYS A 98 5.32 28.34 1.04
N GLU A 99 4.87 28.46 -0.22
CA GLU A 99 3.81 29.39 -0.59
C GLU A 99 2.47 29.00 0.06
N ARG A 100 2.15 27.70 0.07
CA ARG A 100 0.84 27.23 0.53
C ARG A 100 0.68 27.21 2.04
N VAL A 101 1.74 26.87 2.79
CA VAL A 101 1.73 26.86 4.27
C VAL A 101 1.64 28.28 4.85
N GLY A 102 1.99 29.31 4.08
CA GLY A 102 1.88 30.70 4.53
C GLY A 102 2.85 31.05 5.67
N PRO A 103 2.71 32.26 6.27
CA PRO A 103 3.61 32.74 7.34
C PRO A 103 3.42 32.02 8.68
N ASP A 104 2.24 31.44 8.92
CA ASP A 104 1.92 30.73 10.17
C ASP A 104 2.24 29.23 10.10
N GLY A 105 2.56 28.72 8.90
CA GLY A 105 2.94 27.33 8.68
C GLY A 105 4.44 27.15 8.58
N TYR A 106 4.88 25.90 8.38
CA TYR A 106 6.30 25.60 8.34
C TYR A 106 6.62 24.36 7.49
N ALA A 107 7.72 24.44 6.75
CA ALA A 107 8.19 23.37 5.87
C ALA A 107 9.55 22.82 6.31
N HIS A 108 9.61 21.52 6.62
CA HIS A 108 10.86 20.82 6.87
C HIS A 108 11.29 20.05 5.61
N LEU A 109 12.29 20.59 4.93
CA LEU A 109 12.76 20.14 3.62
C LEU A 109 14.00 19.27 3.81
N VAL A 110 13.95 18.02 3.38
CA VAL A 110 15.05 17.06 3.58
C VAL A 110 15.48 16.49 2.23
N ASP A 111 16.79 16.48 1.98
CA ASP A 111 17.38 15.79 0.82
C ASP A 111 18.56 14.89 1.22
N ILE A 112 18.97 14.05 0.28
CA ILE A 112 20.14 13.19 0.43
C ILE A 112 21.26 13.69 -0.47
N GLU A 113 22.44 13.81 0.13
CA GLU A 113 23.70 14.07 -0.54
C GLU A 113 23.96 13.00 -1.61
N ARG A 114 24.08 13.41 -2.86
CA ARG A 114 24.28 12.50 -4.00
C ARG A 114 25.50 12.92 -4.80
N LYS A 115 26.14 11.95 -5.45
CA LYS A 115 27.24 12.22 -6.37
C LYS A 115 26.68 12.40 -7.77
N PHE A 116 27.09 13.45 -8.47
CA PHE A 116 26.68 13.66 -9.85
C PHE A 116 27.36 12.62 -10.75
N PRO A 117 26.62 11.87 -11.57
CA PRO A 117 27.23 10.91 -12.50
C PRO A 117 28.06 11.59 -13.60
N ASN A 118 27.90 12.91 -13.78
CA ASN A 118 28.57 13.70 -14.82
C ASN A 118 28.96 15.10 -14.31
N GLU A 119 29.80 15.18 -13.26
CA GLU A 119 30.44 16.44 -12.90
C GLU A 119 31.37 16.89 -14.05
N LYS A 120 30.82 17.73 -14.94
CA LYS A 120 31.63 18.44 -15.94
C LYS A 120 32.57 19.37 -15.18
N LYS A 121 33.87 19.14 -15.34
CA LYS A 121 34.93 20.03 -14.82
C LYS A 121 34.60 21.49 -15.14
N GLY A 122 34.28 22.31 -14.13
CA GLY A 122 34.15 23.77 -14.27
C GLY A 122 32.89 24.43 -13.73
N LEU A 123 31.84 23.68 -13.34
CA LEU A 123 30.69 24.24 -12.62
C LEU A 123 30.55 23.53 -11.28
N GLN A 124 30.89 24.22 -10.19
CA GLN A 124 30.59 23.75 -8.84
C GLN A 124 29.08 23.79 -8.63
N ARG A 125 28.41 22.66 -8.87
CA ARG A 125 27.08 22.41 -8.32
C ARG A 125 27.26 21.84 -6.92
N THR A 126 26.30 22.08 -6.03
CA THR A 126 26.26 21.30 -4.80
C THR A 126 25.99 19.83 -5.13
N SER A 127 26.38 18.92 -4.23
CA SER A 127 26.11 17.48 -4.30
C SER A 127 24.63 17.19 -4.60
N ALA A 128 23.70 18.00 -4.10
CA ALA A 128 22.27 17.86 -4.32
C ALA A 128 21.69 18.54 -5.59
N MET A 129 22.51 18.84 -6.62
CA MET A 129 22.06 19.49 -7.87
C MET A 129 21.51 20.92 -7.73
N ARG A 130 21.91 21.63 -6.68
CA ARG A 130 21.48 23.01 -6.37
C ARG A 130 22.62 24.00 -6.67
N ARG A 131 22.31 25.28 -6.78
CA ARG A 131 23.34 26.32 -6.82
C ARG A 131 23.89 26.51 -5.40
N LEU A 132 25.15 26.89 -5.30
CA LEU A 132 25.70 27.35 -4.04
C LEU A 132 24.82 28.48 -3.49
N ASP A 133 24.50 28.39 -2.20
CA ASP A 133 23.68 29.36 -1.46
C ASP A 133 22.16 29.40 -1.76
N ASP A 134 21.62 28.50 -2.60
CA ASP A 134 20.16 28.42 -2.82
C ASP A 134 19.39 28.25 -1.49
N GLU A 135 20.00 27.65 -0.47
CA GLU A 135 19.41 27.42 0.85
C GLU A 135 19.23 28.68 1.70
N LYS A 136 20.10 29.69 1.55
CA LYS A 136 20.16 30.83 2.48
C LYS A 136 18.95 31.75 2.34
N ASP A 137 18.46 31.89 1.12
CA ASP A 137 17.38 32.80 0.77
C ASP A 137 16.05 32.07 0.51
N PHE A 138 16.03 30.74 0.59
CA PHE A 138 14.84 29.94 0.32
C PHE A 138 13.89 29.95 1.52
N TYR A 139 12.91 30.87 1.53
CA TYR A 139 11.82 30.89 2.50
C TYR A 139 12.31 30.71 3.95
N SER A 140 13.35 31.46 4.33
CA SER A 140 14.07 31.28 5.61
C SER A 140 13.22 31.61 6.85
N ASP A 141 12.10 32.31 6.66
CA ASP A 141 11.11 32.62 7.69
C ASP A 141 10.21 31.43 8.05
N ARG A 142 10.03 30.48 7.12
CA ARG A 142 9.03 29.41 7.24
C ARG A 142 9.50 28.04 6.78
N SER A 143 10.79 27.88 6.51
CA SER A 143 11.34 26.60 6.10
C SER A 143 12.69 26.31 6.74
N THR A 144 13.04 25.03 6.80
CA THR A 144 14.39 24.61 7.12
C THR A 144 14.77 23.49 6.20
N PHE A 145 15.96 23.61 5.63
CA PHE A 145 16.56 22.59 4.79
C PHE A 145 17.58 21.76 5.58
N THR A 146 17.50 20.44 5.44
CA THR A 146 18.45 19.49 6.04
C THR A 146 18.97 18.55 4.96
N GLU A 147 20.27 18.63 4.65
CA GLU A 147 20.96 17.66 3.81
C GLU A 147 21.46 16.49 4.66
N MET A 148 21.21 15.26 4.21
CA MET A 148 21.64 14.05 4.88
C MET A 148 22.67 13.30 4.04
N LYS A 149 23.65 12.67 4.70
CA LYS A 149 24.65 11.85 4.00
C LYS A 149 24.07 10.57 3.42
N ASN A 150 23.12 9.96 4.15
CA ASN A 150 22.51 8.69 3.81
C ASN A 150 21.01 8.75 4.11
N PHE A 151 20.23 7.93 3.41
CA PHE A 151 18.79 7.89 3.60
C PHE A 151 18.38 7.48 5.02
N ASP A 152 19.08 6.54 5.66
CA ASP A 152 18.70 5.98 6.97
C ASP A 152 18.51 7.04 8.08
N LEU A 153 19.13 8.20 7.91
CA LEU A 153 19.05 9.35 8.82
C LEU A 153 17.77 10.18 8.68
N TRP A 154 16.86 9.84 7.77
CA TRP A 154 15.62 10.60 7.54
C TRP A 154 14.74 10.71 8.79
N ARG A 155 14.76 9.68 9.64
CA ARG A 155 14.03 9.65 10.93
C ARG A 155 14.59 10.70 11.88
N GLU A 156 15.91 10.78 11.95
CA GLU A 156 16.61 11.75 12.80
C GLU A 156 16.36 13.16 12.29
N ALA A 157 16.51 13.36 10.99
CA ALA A 157 16.27 14.66 10.35
C ALA A 157 14.86 15.19 10.64
N LEU A 158 13.82 14.34 10.55
CA LEU A 158 12.44 14.79 10.74
C LEU A 158 11.96 14.81 12.20
N PHE A 159 12.35 13.84 13.02
CA PHE A 159 11.72 13.62 14.34
C PHE A 159 12.67 13.76 15.53
N LEU A 160 13.99 13.66 15.34
CA LEU A 160 14.97 13.62 16.43
C LEU A 160 15.97 14.78 16.28
N LYS A 161 15.53 16.00 16.57
CA LYS A 161 16.45 17.13 16.82
C LYS A 161 16.52 17.41 18.32
N ASN A 162 17.75 17.73 18.75
CA ASN A 162 18.22 18.19 20.07
C ASN A 162 17.54 17.58 21.32
N ILE A 163 18.36 17.07 22.24
CA ILE A 163 17.89 16.63 23.56
C ILE A 163 17.13 17.78 24.23
N GLY A 164 15.81 17.65 24.36
CA GLY A 164 14.94 18.63 25.01
C GLY A 164 13.92 19.34 24.09
N GLU A 165 14.00 19.19 22.76
CA GLU A 165 12.95 19.70 21.87
C GLU A 165 11.75 18.74 21.84
N THR A 166 10.54 19.30 21.83
CA THR A 166 9.32 18.52 21.63
C THR A 166 9.35 17.90 20.23
N ARG A 167 9.07 16.59 20.16
CA ARG A 167 8.98 15.87 18.89
C ARG A 167 8.06 16.61 17.92
N ARG A 168 8.56 16.92 16.72
CA ARG A 168 7.77 17.56 15.67
C ARG A 168 6.65 16.64 15.20
N GLN A 169 5.48 17.22 14.98
CA GLN A 169 4.35 16.60 14.30
C GLN A 169 4.14 17.31 12.97
N TYR A 170 3.72 16.56 11.97
CA TYR A 170 3.47 17.06 10.63
C TYR A 170 2.02 16.77 10.24
N ASP A 171 1.36 17.78 9.71
CA ASP A 171 0.04 17.69 9.08
C ASP A 171 0.14 16.94 7.75
N ALA A 172 1.25 17.09 7.03
CA ALA A 172 1.44 16.48 5.73
C ALA A 172 2.86 15.97 5.47
N LEU A 173 2.95 14.93 4.65
CA LEU A 173 4.18 14.45 4.05
C LEU A 173 4.12 14.64 2.54
N VAL A 174 5.15 15.26 1.96
CA VAL A 174 5.43 15.24 0.52
C VAL A 174 6.69 14.40 0.31
N VAL A 175 6.66 13.44 -0.61
CA VAL A 175 7.81 12.55 -0.82
C VAL A 175 8.04 12.26 -2.30
N ASP A 176 9.30 12.42 -2.73
CA ASP A 176 9.78 11.97 -4.04
C ASP A 176 10.70 10.76 -3.89
N VAL A 177 10.12 9.57 -3.98
CA VAL A 177 10.83 8.30 -3.74
C VAL A 177 11.97 8.10 -4.73
N SER A 178 11.79 8.55 -5.98
CA SER A 178 12.83 8.43 -7.01
C SER A 178 14.09 9.23 -6.65
N ILE A 179 13.92 10.37 -6.00
CA ILE A 179 15.01 11.23 -5.54
C ILE A 179 15.66 10.64 -4.29
N VAL A 180 14.85 10.11 -3.38
CA VAL A 180 15.30 9.61 -2.07
C VAL A 180 16.02 8.25 -2.18
N VAL A 181 15.43 7.30 -2.90
CA VAL A 181 15.90 5.90 -2.95
C VAL A 181 16.62 5.59 -4.28
N GLY A 182 16.48 6.46 -5.29
CA GLY A 182 17.04 6.26 -6.62
C GLY A 182 16.21 5.35 -7.53
N ASN A 183 15.21 4.65 -6.99
CA ASN A 183 14.28 3.80 -7.74
C ASN A 183 12.85 4.06 -7.26
N ASP A 184 11.90 4.01 -8.20
CA ASP A 184 10.47 4.13 -7.92
C ASP A 184 9.86 2.75 -7.70
N LEU A 185 9.93 2.25 -6.46
CA LEU A 185 9.38 0.96 -6.05
C LEU A 185 8.22 1.14 -5.07
N GLU A 186 7.07 0.55 -5.42
CA GLU A 186 5.82 0.65 -4.66
C GLU A 186 5.95 0.16 -3.21
N LEU A 187 6.64 -0.96 -2.97
CA LEU A 187 6.87 -1.50 -1.63
C LEU A 187 7.70 -0.57 -0.75
N THR A 188 8.77 0.01 -1.31
CA THR A 188 9.61 0.95 -0.59
C THR A 188 8.85 2.23 -0.24
N CYS A 189 8.05 2.74 -1.17
CA CYS A 189 7.18 3.89 -0.93
C CYS A 189 6.17 3.61 0.20
N ILE A 190 5.45 2.49 0.13
CA ILE A 190 4.47 2.11 1.16
C ILE A 190 5.15 1.95 2.53
N SER A 191 6.32 1.30 2.57
CA SER A 191 7.08 1.12 3.83
C SER A 191 7.47 2.46 4.46
N LEU A 192 8.02 3.37 3.66
CA LEU A 192 8.41 4.71 4.10
C LEU A 192 7.20 5.50 4.64
N ILE A 193 6.07 5.47 3.93
CA ILE A 193 4.86 6.17 4.35
C ILE A 193 4.32 5.59 5.67
N LYS A 194 4.24 4.26 5.79
CA LYS A 194 3.77 3.60 7.02
C LYS A 194 4.65 3.99 8.21
N GLU A 195 5.96 3.96 8.02
CA GLU A 195 6.91 4.28 9.07
C GLU A 195 6.81 5.75 9.48
N PHE A 196 6.74 6.67 8.51
CA PHE A 196 6.51 8.08 8.79
C PHE A 196 5.23 8.29 9.61
N LEU A 197 4.11 7.66 9.22
CA LEU A 197 2.84 7.79 9.92
C LEU A 197 2.92 7.24 11.35
N ALA A 198 3.54 6.08 11.54
CA ALA A 198 3.73 5.49 12.87
C ALA A 198 4.59 6.37 13.78
N LEU A 199 5.63 6.98 13.22
CA LEU A 199 6.47 7.95 13.91
C LEU A 199 5.67 9.23 14.26
N ASN A 200 4.86 9.74 13.33
CA ASN A 200 4.08 10.96 13.51
C ASN A 200 2.91 10.79 14.52
N GLU A 201 2.37 9.58 14.68
CA GLU A 201 1.25 9.28 15.60
C GLU A 201 1.67 9.11 17.08
N SER A 202 2.97 9.01 17.36
CA SER A 202 3.48 8.56 18.68
C SER A 202 3.37 9.57 19.84
N SER A 203 2.78 10.73 19.64
CA SER A 203 2.58 11.75 20.69
C SER A 203 1.20 11.60 21.34
N ASP A 204 1.12 11.80 22.65
CA ASP A 204 -0.14 11.75 23.43
C ASP A 204 -1.20 12.80 23.01
N ASN A 205 -0.87 13.67 22.05
CA ASN A 205 -1.75 14.72 21.55
C ASN A 205 -2.36 14.31 20.20
N ASP A 206 -3.61 13.81 20.26
CA ASP A 206 -4.41 13.38 19.10
C ASP A 206 -4.78 14.54 18.14
N GLU A 207 -4.51 15.80 18.50
CA GLU A 207 -4.96 16.97 17.75
C GLU A 207 -4.23 17.19 16.42
N ASN A 208 -2.98 16.74 16.30
CA ASN A 208 -2.15 16.99 15.11
C ASN A 208 -1.76 15.69 14.37
N LYS A 209 -2.78 15.00 13.86
CA LYS A 209 -2.59 13.80 13.04
C LYS A 209 -2.36 14.17 11.57
N CYS A 210 -1.33 13.56 10.96
CA CYS A 210 -1.08 13.69 9.53
C CYS A 210 -2.35 13.41 8.72
N LYS A 211 -2.81 14.41 7.95
CA LYS A 211 -4.04 14.38 7.17
C LYS A 211 -3.81 13.88 5.75
N VAL A 212 -2.64 14.14 5.18
CA VAL A 212 -2.33 13.81 3.78
C VAL A 212 -0.87 13.41 3.59
N VAL A 213 -0.66 12.44 2.71
CA VAL A 213 0.64 12.06 2.17
C VAL A 213 0.57 12.23 0.66
N ILE A 214 1.46 13.03 0.08
CA ILE A 214 1.58 13.27 -1.36
C ILE A 214 2.87 12.59 -1.83
N ALA A 215 2.74 11.53 -2.61
CA ALA A 215 3.88 10.73 -3.06
C ALA A 215 4.07 10.84 -4.58
N LYS A 216 5.24 11.30 -5.01
CA LYS A 216 5.69 11.19 -6.40
C LYS A 216 6.24 9.78 -6.64
N SER A 217 5.38 8.93 -7.19
CA SER A 217 5.68 7.54 -7.49
C SER A 217 4.72 7.06 -8.57
N GLY A 218 5.25 6.77 -9.76
CA GLY A 218 4.52 6.17 -10.87
C GLY A 218 4.08 4.75 -10.51
N SER A 219 4.95 3.96 -9.85
CA SER A 219 4.59 2.62 -9.39
C SER A 219 3.41 2.62 -8.40
N LEU A 220 3.44 3.50 -7.39
CA LEU A 220 2.34 3.66 -6.44
C LEU A 220 1.07 4.21 -7.12
N HIS A 221 1.22 5.11 -8.09
CA HIS A 221 0.11 5.62 -8.90
C HIS A 221 -0.57 4.50 -9.70
N ASP A 222 0.21 3.62 -10.32
CA ASP A 222 -0.30 2.49 -11.08
C ASP A 222 -0.95 1.44 -10.18
N LEU A 223 -0.41 1.20 -8.98
CA LEU A 223 -1.08 0.40 -7.96
C LEU A 223 -2.43 1.03 -7.55
N ALA A 224 -2.46 2.34 -7.28
CA ALA A 224 -3.66 3.05 -6.86
C ALA A 224 -4.80 2.92 -7.89
N ARG A 225 -4.50 3.05 -9.19
CA ARG A 225 -5.47 2.90 -10.28
C ARG A 225 -6.07 1.50 -10.40
N ARG A 226 -5.34 0.48 -9.95
CA ARG A 226 -5.75 -0.92 -10.03
C ARG A 226 -6.49 -1.38 -8.78
N LEU A 227 -6.48 -0.58 -7.71
CA LEU A 227 -6.95 -1.01 -6.40
C LEU A 227 -8.38 -0.53 -6.14
N PHE A 228 -9.29 -1.47 -5.95
CA PHE A 228 -10.71 -1.22 -5.78
C PHE A 228 -11.19 -1.57 -4.37
N HIS A 229 -12.06 -0.71 -3.84
CA HIS A 229 -12.69 -0.91 -2.56
C HIS A 229 -14.00 -1.71 -2.77
N ALA A 230 -13.99 -3.05 -2.60
CA ALA A 230 -15.16 -3.94 -2.64
C ALA A 230 -16.53 -3.32 -2.27
N GLN A 231 -16.72 -2.77 -1.07
CA GLN A 231 -18.01 -2.14 -0.69
C GLN A 231 -18.43 -0.99 -1.62
N ARG A 232 -17.48 -0.16 -2.12
CA ARG A 232 -17.80 0.88 -3.10
C ARG A 232 -18.22 0.28 -4.44
N LEU A 233 -17.65 -0.86 -4.83
CA LEU A 233 -18.12 -1.61 -6.00
C LEU A 233 -19.54 -2.15 -5.77
N PHE A 234 -19.79 -2.73 -4.58
CA PHE A 234 -21.08 -3.34 -4.25
C PHE A 234 -22.22 -2.31 -4.18
N ASP A 235 -21.91 -1.12 -3.70
CA ASP A 235 -22.86 -0.01 -3.58
C ASP A 235 -23.04 0.75 -4.92
N GLY A 236 -22.30 0.38 -5.97
CA GLY A 236 -22.35 1.04 -7.27
C GLY A 236 -21.68 2.43 -7.30
N HIS A 237 -20.93 2.79 -6.25
CA HIS A 237 -20.14 4.02 -6.20
C HIS A 237 -18.86 3.95 -7.05
N GLU A 238 -18.44 2.74 -7.41
CA GLU A 238 -17.25 2.46 -8.20
C GLU A 238 -17.55 1.33 -9.19
N SER A 239 -16.90 1.36 -10.35
CA SER A 239 -17.02 0.31 -11.38
C SER A 239 -15.65 0.00 -11.96
N ILE A 240 -15.39 -1.27 -12.27
CA ILE A 240 -14.13 -1.69 -12.87
C ILE A 240 -14.18 -1.45 -14.37
N ASP A 241 -13.51 -0.40 -14.84
CA ASP A 241 -13.31 -0.16 -16.26
C ASP A 241 -12.01 -0.84 -16.74
N TYR A 242 -12.14 -2.07 -17.24
CA TYR A 242 -11.02 -2.84 -17.77
C TYR A 242 -10.33 -2.18 -18.98
N SER A 243 -11.00 -1.29 -19.71
CA SER A 243 -10.38 -0.56 -20.82
C SER A 243 -9.36 0.46 -20.33
N PHE A 244 -9.64 1.10 -19.19
CA PHE A 244 -8.76 2.08 -18.57
C PHE A 244 -7.53 1.45 -17.90
N LEU A 245 -7.62 0.16 -17.53
CA LEU A 245 -6.50 -0.60 -16.97
C LEU A 245 -5.46 -1.00 -18.02
N ARG A 246 -5.74 -0.86 -19.32
CA ARG A 246 -4.80 -1.15 -20.43
C ARG A 246 -4.15 -2.53 -20.32
N GLY A 247 -4.93 -3.54 -19.94
CA GLY A 247 -4.45 -4.91 -19.73
C GLY A 247 -3.84 -5.18 -18.34
N SER A 248 -3.80 -4.18 -17.45
CA SER A 248 -3.35 -4.38 -16.08
C SER A 248 -4.39 -5.12 -15.23
N THR A 249 -3.91 -5.88 -14.25
CA THR A 249 -4.75 -6.62 -13.30
C THR A 249 -5.49 -5.68 -12.34
N ALA A 250 -6.82 -5.78 -12.29
CA ALA A 250 -7.64 -5.17 -11.25
C ALA A 250 -7.48 -5.90 -9.91
N ILE A 251 -7.43 -5.18 -8.80
CA ILE A 251 -7.23 -5.72 -7.45
C ILE A 251 -8.41 -5.31 -6.57
N ILE A 252 -9.22 -6.27 -6.13
CA ILE A 252 -10.35 -6.04 -5.22
C ILE A 252 -9.95 -6.44 -3.81
N GLY A 253 -9.74 -5.45 -2.94
CA GLY A 253 -9.55 -5.69 -1.51
C GLY A 253 -10.89 -5.97 -0.84
N THR A 254 -10.99 -7.06 -0.07
CA THR A 254 -12.20 -7.49 0.65
C THR A 254 -11.91 -7.79 2.13
N VAL A 255 -12.94 -7.73 2.99
CA VAL A 255 -12.84 -8.09 4.42
C VAL A 255 -13.88 -9.15 4.77
N GLY A 256 -13.40 -10.24 5.38
CA GLY A 256 -14.27 -11.34 5.76
C GLY A 256 -14.74 -12.16 4.56
N VAL A 257 -15.31 -13.32 4.84
CA VAL A 257 -15.69 -14.30 3.80
C VAL A 257 -16.90 -13.83 3.00
N GLU A 258 -17.78 -13.04 3.59
CA GLU A 258 -18.98 -12.54 2.92
C GLU A 258 -18.65 -11.53 1.82
N GLU A 259 -17.87 -10.47 2.11
CA GLU A 259 -17.42 -9.53 1.08
C GLU A 259 -16.61 -10.26 0.00
N TYR A 260 -15.74 -11.19 0.40
CA TYR A 260 -14.92 -11.96 -0.52
C TYR A 260 -15.74 -12.75 -1.55
N ARG A 261 -16.83 -13.39 -1.11
CA ARG A 261 -17.77 -14.10 -2.01
C ARG A 261 -18.63 -13.14 -2.83
N ARG A 262 -19.05 -12.00 -2.26
CA ARG A 262 -19.81 -10.97 -2.97
C ARG A 262 -19.03 -10.33 -4.13
N ALA A 263 -17.70 -10.44 -4.14
CA ALA A 263 -16.86 -9.97 -5.24
C ALA A 263 -16.88 -10.89 -6.48
N ILE A 264 -17.39 -12.12 -6.39
CA ILE A 264 -17.42 -13.08 -7.51
C ILE A 264 -18.03 -12.49 -8.78
N PRO A 265 -19.22 -11.86 -8.77
CA PRO A 265 -19.84 -11.32 -9.97
C PRO A 265 -19.09 -10.17 -10.64
N PHE A 266 -18.12 -9.55 -9.95
CA PHE A 266 -17.31 -8.44 -10.46
C PHE A 266 -16.00 -8.92 -11.09
N ALA A 267 -15.53 -10.11 -10.71
CA ALA A 267 -14.25 -10.67 -11.12
C ALA A 267 -14.40 -11.83 -12.13
N VAL A 268 -15.45 -12.64 -11.99
CA VAL A 268 -15.64 -13.91 -12.70
C VAL A 268 -16.71 -13.76 -13.77
N ARG A 269 -16.42 -14.31 -14.95
CA ARG A 269 -17.32 -14.40 -16.11
C ARG A 269 -17.54 -15.86 -16.48
N PRO A 270 -18.63 -16.17 -17.20
CA PRO A 270 -18.77 -17.45 -17.87
C PRO A 270 -17.54 -17.79 -18.72
N ASN A 271 -17.16 -19.05 -18.71
CA ASN A 271 -16.00 -19.63 -19.39
C ASN A 271 -14.62 -19.20 -18.88
N ASP A 272 -14.54 -18.45 -17.78
CA ASP A 272 -13.26 -18.14 -17.14
C ASP A 272 -12.58 -19.40 -16.57
N VAL A 273 -11.25 -19.39 -16.55
CA VAL A 273 -10.43 -20.29 -15.74
C VAL A 273 -9.93 -19.54 -14.52
N CYS A 274 -10.40 -19.94 -13.35
CA CYS A 274 -10.08 -19.30 -12.08
C CYS A 274 -9.21 -20.18 -11.18
N ILE A 275 -8.56 -19.55 -10.21
CA ILE A 275 -7.89 -20.25 -9.11
C ILE A 275 -8.19 -19.54 -7.80
N GLU A 276 -8.49 -20.32 -6.76
CA GLU A 276 -8.59 -19.84 -5.39
C GLU A 276 -7.43 -20.40 -4.57
N VAL A 277 -6.65 -19.52 -3.95
CA VAL A 277 -5.55 -19.86 -3.05
C VAL A 277 -6.03 -19.65 -1.61
N GLY A 278 -5.87 -20.68 -0.77
CA GLY A 278 -6.45 -20.72 0.57
C GLY A 278 -7.89 -21.23 0.58
N ALA A 279 -8.18 -22.24 -0.25
CA ALA A 279 -9.52 -22.75 -0.48
C ALA A 279 -10.22 -23.33 0.76
N HIS A 280 -9.47 -23.73 1.79
CA HIS A 280 -9.99 -24.34 3.01
C HIS A 280 -10.98 -25.48 2.70
N MET A 281 -12.22 -25.40 3.20
CA MET A 281 -13.26 -26.40 2.96
C MET A 281 -13.90 -26.34 1.55
N GLY A 282 -13.41 -25.50 0.64
CA GLY A 282 -13.79 -25.45 -0.78
C GLY A 282 -15.13 -24.79 -1.11
N VAL A 283 -15.81 -24.19 -0.13
CA VAL A 283 -17.13 -23.58 -0.34
C VAL A 283 -17.06 -22.41 -1.32
N THR A 284 -16.07 -21.53 -1.15
CA THR A 284 -15.89 -20.38 -2.04
C THR A 284 -15.43 -20.85 -3.43
N THR A 285 -14.52 -21.83 -3.49
CA THR A 285 -14.05 -22.43 -4.75
C THR A 285 -15.21 -22.97 -5.57
N ASN A 286 -16.14 -23.66 -4.93
CA ASN A 286 -17.34 -24.18 -5.58
C ASN A 286 -18.27 -23.05 -6.09
N LEU A 287 -18.38 -21.94 -5.35
CA LEU A 287 -19.15 -20.77 -5.81
C LEU A 287 -18.49 -20.12 -7.03
N ILE A 288 -17.16 -19.99 -7.04
CA ILE A 288 -16.40 -19.46 -8.18
C ILE A 288 -16.57 -20.39 -9.38
N HIS A 289 -16.34 -21.71 -9.20
CA HIS A 289 -16.52 -22.72 -10.24
C HIS A 289 -17.91 -22.64 -10.87
N ARG A 290 -18.97 -22.53 -10.06
CA ARG A 290 -20.33 -22.38 -10.60
C ARG A 290 -20.53 -21.08 -11.38
N ALA A 291 -19.85 -20.01 -11.01
CA ALA A 291 -19.93 -18.73 -11.73
C ALA A 291 -19.19 -18.77 -13.08
N THR A 292 -18.24 -19.69 -13.27
CA THR A 292 -17.59 -19.90 -14.57
C THR A 292 -18.43 -20.75 -15.53
N LEU A 293 -19.41 -21.52 -15.03
CA LEU A 293 -20.27 -22.33 -15.88
C LEU A 293 -21.18 -21.40 -16.71
N GLY A 294 -20.92 -21.32 -18.01
CA GLY A 294 -21.79 -20.64 -18.97
C GLY A 294 -23.02 -21.45 -19.34
N SER A 295 -23.83 -20.91 -20.26
CA SER A 295 -24.92 -21.64 -20.91
C SER A 295 -24.42 -22.80 -21.76
N ASP A 296 -23.23 -22.65 -22.33
CA ASP A 296 -22.50 -23.72 -23.01
C ASP A 296 -21.47 -24.28 -22.04
N VAL A 297 -21.61 -25.57 -21.69
CA VAL A 297 -20.66 -26.26 -20.81
C VAL A 297 -19.38 -26.50 -21.61
N SER A 298 -18.47 -25.54 -21.57
CA SER A 298 -17.10 -25.75 -22.02
C SER A 298 -16.35 -26.55 -20.96
N GLU A 299 -15.79 -27.70 -21.34
CA GLU A 299 -14.88 -28.50 -20.51
C GLU A 299 -13.60 -27.73 -20.13
N GLU A 300 -13.39 -26.55 -20.69
CA GLU A 300 -12.18 -25.73 -20.52
C GLU A 300 -12.33 -24.59 -19.51
N SER A 301 -13.44 -24.54 -18.78
CA SER A 301 -13.72 -23.52 -17.76
C SER A 301 -13.83 -24.14 -16.36
N GLY A 302 -13.57 -23.35 -15.33
CA GLY A 302 -13.68 -23.85 -13.96
C GLY A 302 -12.85 -23.10 -12.95
N CYS A 303 -12.76 -23.66 -11.75
CA CYS A 303 -11.93 -23.12 -10.68
C CYS A 303 -11.10 -24.24 -10.04
N ILE A 304 -9.82 -23.96 -9.79
CA ILE A 304 -8.93 -24.81 -9.00
C ILE A 304 -8.83 -24.25 -7.58
N GLY A 305 -9.18 -25.04 -6.57
CA GLY A 305 -8.96 -24.71 -5.17
C GLY A 305 -7.60 -25.20 -4.66
N ILE A 306 -6.76 -24.30 -4.19
CA ILE A 306 -5.43 -24.60 -3.64
C ILE A 306 -5.42 -24.39 -2.14
N ASP A 307 -4.87 -25.34 -1.39
CA ASP A 307 -4.59 -25.19 0.03
C ASP A 307 -3.29 -25.90 0.41
N ILE A 308 -2.57 -25.39 1.41
CA ILE A 308 -1.33 -26.01 1.88
C ILE A 308 -1.58 -27.31 2.66
N GLY A 309 -2.78 -27.45 3.24
CA GLY A 309 -3.16 -28.58 4.08
C GLY A 309 -3.69 -29.79 3.28
N PRO A 310 -2.95 -30.91 3.15
CA PRO A 310 -3.41 -32.07 2.38
C PRO A 310 -4.70 -32.70 2.94
N ARG A 311 -4.90 -32.64 4.26
CA ARG A 311 -6.14 -33.11 4.91
C ARG A 311 -7.36 -32.25 4.53
N ILE A 312 -7.14 -30.94 4.45
CA ILE A 312 -8.16 -29.94 4.07
C ILE A 312 -8.57 -30.17 2.61
N VAL A 313 -7.59 -30.29 1.71
CA VAL A 313 -7.82 -30.62 0.29
C VAL A 313 -8.59 -31.92 0.13
N LYS A 314 -8.22 -32.99 0.86
CA LYS A 314 -8.94 -34.27 0.81
C LYS A 314 -10.41 -34.12 1.25
N ALA A 315 -10.67 -33.32 2.29
CA ALA A 315 -12.03 -33.05 2.75
C ALA A 315 -12.84 -32.23 1.72
N ALA A 316 -12.22 -31.22 1.10
CA ALA A 316 -12.84 -30.41 0.06
C ALA A 316 -13.24 -31.25 -1.17
N ARG A 317 -12.35 -32.11 -1.68
CA ARG A 317 -12.64 -33.05 -2.78
C ARG A 317 -13.82 -33.97 -2.47
N LYS A 318 -13.90 -34.47 -1.23
CA LYS A 318 -15.03 -35.32 -0.82
C LYS A 318 -16.35 -34.53 -0.82
N LYS A 319 -16.30 -33.25 -0.45
CA LYS A 319 -17.49 -32.39 -0.33
C LYS A 319 -17.98 -31.87 -1.69
N PHE A 320 -17.06 -31.57 -2.60
CA PHE A 320 -17.34 -31.03 -3.93
C PHE A 320 -16.59 -31.85 -4.99
N PRO A 321 -17.10 -33.04 -5.36
CA PRO A 321 -16.40 -33.98 -6.24
C PRO A 321 -16.18 -33.46 -7.66
N ASP A 322 -17.01 -32.53 -8.11
CA ASP A 322 -16.93 -31.94 -9.45
C ASP A 322 -15.95 -30.76 -9.53
N VAL A 323 -15.39 -30.32 -8.39
CA VAL A 323 -14.46 -29.18 -8.31
C VAL A 323 -13.04 -29.69 -8.11
N ILE A 324 -12.10 -29.09 -8.82
CA ILE A 324 -10.70 -29.45 -8.76
C ILE A 324 -10.09 -28.82 -7.51
N PHE A 325 -9.46 -29.64 -6.67
CA PHE A 325 -8.63 -29.16 -5.56
C PHE A 325 -7.24 -29.75 -5.61
N GLU A 326 -6.21 -29.00 -5.24
CA GLU A 326 -4.82 -29.44 -5.20
C GLU A 326 -4.10 -28.91 -3.96
N VAL A 327 -3.06 -29.63 -3.54
CA VAL A 327 -2.16 -29.16 -2.49
C VAL A 327 -1.14 -28.22 -3.12
N GLY A 328 -0.98 -27.03 -2.57
CA GLY A 328 -0.05 -26.03 -3.08
C GLY A 328 0.14 -24.84 -2.16
N ASP A 329 1.10 -23.99 -2.50
CA ASP A 329 1.49 -22.81 -1.73
C ASP A 329 1.26 -21.53 -2.56
N ALA A 330 0.67 -20.52 -1.93
CA ALA A 330 0.43 -19.21 -2.52
C ALA A 330 1.70 -18.55 -3.07
N TRP A 331 2.83 -18.77 -2.41
CA TRP A 331 4.12 -18.15 -2.74
C TRP A 331 4.86 -18.87 -3.86
N LYS A 332 4.40 -20.07 -4.24
CA LYS A 332 5.00 -20.86 -5.32
C LYS A 332 4.21 -20.68 -6.61
N VAL A 333 4.20 -19.45 -7.14
CA VAL A 333 3.37 -19.09 -8.29
C VAL A 333 3.64 -19.96 -9.54
N GLY A 334 4.87 -20.43 -9.72
CA GLY A 334 5.20 -21.41 -10.77
C GLY A 334 4.49 -22.76 -10.62
N GLU A 335 4.18 -23.20 -9.40
CA GLU A 335 3.31 -24.37 -9.15
C GLU A 335 1.87 -24.08 -9.55
N LEU A 336 1.35 -22.90 -9.21
CA LEU A 336 -0.01 -22.48 -9.59
C LEU A 336 -0.19 -22.49 -11.10
N MET A 337 0.79 -22.00 -11.87
CA MET A 337 0.79 -22.08 -13.33
C MET A 337 0.77 -23.53 -13.83
N ARG A 338 1.53 -24.44 -13.21
CA ARG A 338 1.52 -25.87 -13.58
C ARG A 338 0.17 -26.53 -13.32
N GLN A 339 -0.55 -26.12 -12.27
CA GLN A 339 -1.90 -26.65 -12.01
C GLN A 339 -2.88 -26.32 -13.13
N ARG A 340 -2.78 -25.14 -13.74
CA ARG A 340 -3.58 -24.83 -14.96
C ARG A 340 -3.27 -25.81 -16.07
N HIS A 341 -2.00 -25.96 -16.45
CA HIS A 341 -1.62 -26.83 -17.57
C HIS A 341 -2.02 -28.29 -17.34
N LYS A 342 -2.07 -28.73 -16.08
CA LYS A 342 -2.51 -30.06 -15.71
C LYS A 342 -4.00 -30.29 -16.02
N HIS A 343 -4.84 -29.29 -15.72
CA HIS A 343 -6.30 -29.44 -15.69
C HIS A 343 -7.04 -28.76 -16.86
N PHE A 344 -6.44 -27.74 -17.49
CA PHE A 344 -7.02 -26.95 -18.58
C PHE A 344 -5.99 -26.78 -19.71
N ARG A 345 -5.79 -27.83 -20.52
CA ARG A 345 -4.69 -27.91 -21.53
C ARG A 345 -4.89 -27.08 -22.79
N ASN A 346 -6.14 -26.82 -23.15
CA ASN A 346 -6.50 -26.35 -24.48
C ASN A 346 -6.85 -24.86 -24.55
N ASN A 347 -6.84 -24.15 -23.42
CA ASN A 347 -7.28 -22.76 -23.38
C ASN A 347 -6.29 -21.85 -24.13
N THR A 348 -6.77 -21.19 -25.18
CA THR A 348 -6.01 -20.31 -26.07
C THR A 348 -5.85 -18.88 -25.54
N ASN A 349 -6.39 -18.55 -24.36
CA ASN A 349 -6.21 -17.22 -23.78
C ASN A 349 -4.75 -16.97 -23.41
N ASN A 350 -4.29 -15.74 -23.64
CA ASN A 350 -2.94 -15.30 -23.28
C ASN A 350 -2.70 -15.32 -21.76
N SER A 351 -3.75 -15.17 -20.94
CA SER A 351 -3.65 -15.18 -19.47
C SER A 351 -3.58 -16.59 -18.91
N ILE A 352 -2.78 -16.80 -17.86
CA ILE A 352 -2.71 -18.07 -17.12
C ILE A 352 -3.92 -18.25 -16.20
N TYR A 353 -4.56 -17.19 -15.72
CA TYR A 353 -5.87 -17.31 -15.08
C TYR A 353 -6.68 -16.08 -15.44
N ASP A 354 -7.99 -16.19 -15.58
CA ASP A 354 -8.81 -15.01 -15.82
C ASP A 354 -9.05 -14.24 -14.52
N ALA A 355 -9.25 -14.98 -13.42
CA ALA A 355 -9.37 -14.42 -12.08
C ALA A 355 -8.63 -15.26 -11.03
N VAL A 356 -8.01 -14.57 -10.07
CA VAL A 356 -7.31 -15.19 -8.93
C VAL A 356 -7.95 -14.71 -7.64
N PHE A 357 -8.33 -15.66 -6.79
CA PHE A 357 -8.91 -15.44 -5.47
C PHE A 357 -7.87 -15.81 -4.41
N VAL A 358 -7.59 -14.91 -3.45
CA VAL A 358 -6.55 -15.09 -2.44
C VAL A 358 -7.11 -14.93 -1.02
N ASP A 359 -7.05 -16.00 -0.25
CA ASP A 359 -7.41 -16.08 1.17
C ASP A 359 -6.29 -16.75 1.98
N VAL A 360 -5.18 -16.03 2.18
CA VAL A 360 -4.02 -16.53 2.93
C VAL A 360 -4.00 -15.91 4.32
N GLY A 361 -3.86 -16.76 5.35
CA GLY A 361 -3.71 -16.32 6.74
C GLY A 361 -2.51 -15.38 6.92
N GLY A 362 -2.63 -14.42 7.84
CA GLY A 362 -1.57 -13.43 8.12
C GLY A 362 -1.64 -12.16 7.25
N LEU A 363 -2.28 -12.20 6.07
CA LEU A 363 -2.37 -11.04 5.17
C LEU A 363 -3.31 -9.93 5.66
N SER A 364 -4.09 -10.16 6.72
CA SER A 364 -4.97 -9.13 7.32
C SER A 364 -4.38 -8.44 8.55
N GLY A 365 -3.18 -8.84 8.99
CA GLY A 365 -2.51 -8.25 10.15
C GLY A 365 -1.95 -6.85 9.90
N GLU A 366 -1.49 -6.18 10.95
CA GLU A 366 -0.90 -4.83 10.89
C GLU A 366 0.35 -4.76 10.01
N ASN A 367 1.11 -5.86 9.98
CA ASN A 367 2.31 -6.00 9.16
C ASN A 367 2.00 -6.53 7.76
N GLY A 368 0.89 -7.28 7.58
CA GLY A 368 0.56 -8.04 6.37
C GLY A 368 0.37 -7.25 5.07
N LEU A 369 0.49 -5.92 5.08
CA LEU A 369 0.33 -5.08 3.89
C LEU A 369 1.46 -5.29 2.88
N LEU A 370 2.71 -5.34 3.34
CA LEU A 370 3.85 -5.48 2.43
C LEU A 370 3.88 -6.88 1.81
N GLU A 371 3.55 -7.91 2.60
CA GLU A 371 3.41 -9.28 2.14
C GLU A 371 2.25 -9.41 1.15
N ALA A 372 1.10 -8.79 1.42
CA ALA A 372 -0.03 -8.82 0.52
C ALA A 372 0.29 -8.14 -0.83
N ILE A 373 0.94 -6.97 -0.83
CA ILE A 373 1.35 -6.30 -2.07
C ILE A 373 2.41 -7.13 -2.81
N SER A 374 3.39 -7.69 -2.11
CA SER A 374 4.40 -8.57 -2.73
C SER A 374 3.77 -9.80 -3.40
N LEU A 375 2.81 -10.46 -2.74
CA LEU A 375 2.06 -11.58 -3.30
C LEU A 375 1.23 -11.15 -4.52
N ILE A 376 0.52 -10.03 -4.42
CA ILE A 376 -0.27 -9.46 -5.53
C ILE A 376 0.64 -9.18 -6.73
N SER A 377 1.80 -8.54 -6.55
CA SER A 377 2.72 -8.24 -7.64
C SER A 377 3.31 -9.51 -8.24
N SER A 378 3.61 -10.54 -7.42
CA SER A 378 4.06 -11.85 -7.93
C SER A 378 2.99 -12.55 -8.78
N ILE A 379 1.74 -12.57 -8.31
CA ILE A 379 0.59 -13.14 -9.04
C ILE A 379 0.31 -12.35 -10.31
N SER A 380 0.25 -11.02 -10.23
CA SER A 380 -0.04 -10.12 -11.34
C SER A 380 0.97 -10.31 -12.49
N ASN A 381 2.26 -10.41 -12.17
CA ASN A 381 3.33 -10.52 -13.15
C ASN A 381 3.52 -11.94 -13.70
N SER A 382 3.15 -12.98 -12.95
CA SER A 382 3.42 -14.37 -13.33
C SER A 382 2.21 -15.09 -13.92
N LEU A 383 1.00 -14.72 -13.46
CA LEU A 383 -0.25 -15.34 -13.89
C LEU A 383 -1.08 -14.43 -14.81
N GLU A 384 -0.74 -13.14 -14.85
CA GLU A 384 -1.39 -12.10 -15.67
C GLU A 384 -2.93 -12.13 -15.61
N PRO A 385 -3.56 -12.25 -14.42
CA PRO A 385 -5.00 -12.32 -14.35
C PRO A 385 -5.63 -10.97 -14.65
N ARG A 386 -6.84 -11.02 -15.20
CA ARG A 386 -7.66 -9.81 -15.38
C ARG A 386 -8.04 -9.21 -14.03
N CYS A 387 -8.33 -10.06 -13.04
CA CYS A 387 -8.70 -9.63 -11.70
C CYS A 387 -8.09 -10.50 -10.60
N ILE A 388 -7.63 -9.86 -9.53
CA ILE A 388 -7.27 -10.48 -8.24
C ILE A 388 -8.31 -10.02 -7.21
N VAL A 389 -8.96 -10.96 -6.55
CA VAL A 389 -9.77 -10.70 -5.35
C VAL A 389 -8.99 -11.21 -4.15
N ILE A 390 -8.71 -10.34 -3.17
CA ILE A 390 -7.91 -10.69 -2.00
C ILE A 390 -8.67 -10.39 -0.70
N LYS A 391 -8.72 -11.38 0.19
CA LYS A 391 -9.28 -11.24 1.55
C LYS A 391 -8.22 -10.69 2.49
N SER A 392 -8.08 -9.38 2.49
CA SER A 392 -7.08 -8.67 3.30
C SER A 392 -7.60 -7.31 3.77
N LEU A 393 -7.69 -7.14 5.10
CA LEU A 393 -8.08 -5.88 5.71
C LEU A 393 -7.09 -4.74 5.41
N CYS A 394 -5.79 -5.02 5.31
CA CYS A 394 -4.83 -3.97 5.01
C CYS A 394 -4.92 -3.51 3.55
N ILE A 395 -5.13 -4.42 2.59
CA ILE A 395 -5.39 -4.05 1.18
C ILE A 395 -6.71 -3.29 1.06
N ARG A 396 -7.74 -3.71 1.80
CA ARG A 396 -9.02 -2.97 1.90
C ARG A 396 -8.84 -1.53 2.37
N ARG A 397 -8.06 -1.33 3.43
CA ARG A 397 -7.74 -0.02 3.99
C ARG A 397 -6.87 0.80 3.04
N LEU A 398 -5.90 0.17 2.37
CA LEU A 398 -5.11 0.83 1.34
C LEU A 398 -6.03 1.34 0.22
N ALA A 399 -6.98 0.55 -0.27
CA ALA A 399 -7.95 0.98 -1.29
C ALA A 399 -8.84 2.16 -0.85
N SER A 400 -9.02 2.32 0.46
CA SER A 400 -9.73 3.47 1.02
C SER A 400 -8.90 4.76 1.02
N ASN A 401 -7.59 4.63 1.24
CA ASN A 401 -6.69 5.74 1.54
C ASN A 401 -5.84 6.16 0.34
N LEU A 402 -5.41 5.21 -0.48
CA LEU A 402 -4.56 5.42 -1.63
C LEU A 402 -5.41 5.81 -2.84
N VAL A 403 -5.16 7.00 -3.39
CA VAL A 403 -5.92 7.57 -4.50
C VAL A 403 -4.95 8.10 -5.55
N PRO A 404 -5.11 7.76 -6.83
CA PRO A 404 -4.32 8.38 -7.89
C PRO A 404 -4.76 9.84 -8.05
N PHE A 405 -3.80 10.77 -8.14
CA PHE A 405 -4.10 12.20 -8.19
C PHE A 405 -5.05 12.58 -9.34
N TYR A 406 -4.91 11.92 -10.50
CA TYR A 406 -5.76 12.14 -11.67
C TYR A 406 -7.26 12.05 -11.36
N ASP A 407 -7.68 11.10 -10.51
CA ASP A 407 -9.10 10.91 -10.19
C ASP A 407 -9.63 12.03 -9.30
N VAL A 408 -8.80 12.53 -8.40
CA VAL A 408 -9.13 13.69 -7.56
C VAL A 408 -9.24 14.94 -8.44
N TRP A 409 -8.27 15.15 -9.32
CA TRP A 409 -8.21 16.30 -10.19
C TRP A 409 -9.42 16.36 -11.14
N LYS A 410 -9.75 15.23 -11.77
CA LYS A 410 -10.89 15.10 -12.67
C LYS A 410 -12.21 15.41 -11.98
N LYS A 411 -12.43 14.94 -10.75
CA LYS A 411 -13.65 15.21 -9.96
C LYS A 411 -13.84 16.68 -9.58
N LYS A 412 -12.76 17.47 -9.56
CA LYS A 412 -12.82 18.90 -9.21
C LYS A 412 -13.11 19.80 -10.42
N HIS A 413 -12.77 19.35 -11.63
CA HIS A 413 -12.82 20.16 -12.85
C HIS A 413 -13.85 19.68 -13.89
N ASN A 414 -14.53 18.57 -13.60
CA ASN A 414 -15.72 18.11 -14.31
C ASN A 414 -16.93 18.31 -13.40
#